data_AF-A0A519H9J1-F1
#
_entry.id   AF-A0A519H9J1-F1
#
_cell.length_a   1.000
_cell.length_b   1.000
_cell.length_c   1.000
_cell.angle_alpha   90.00
_cell.angle_beta   90.00
_cell.angle_gamma   90.00
#
_symmetry.space_group_name_H-M   'P 1'
#
loop_
_entity.id
_entity.type
_entity.pdbx_description
1 polymer ?
#
loop_
_entity_poly.entity_id
_entity_poly.type
_entity_poly.pdbx_seq_one_letter_code
_entity_poly.pdbx_strand_id
1 'polypeptide(L)'
;MTHPTTDDSQIRAACAAFREHPPAVVPPDAAALRVGLDRIAETGLDTVLQRLLDDAPQGSPTDALAALLRPPSQSWDEPQEIDWAVRHWQASRAAGLLQDDLAADFGEYWRRLEWSALRYHLTLLGQRHADERRLMAYIVKTASRYVGLGPLKRAMEARFPEFFELGFSLR
;
A
#
# COMPACT_ATOMS: atom_id res chain seq x y z
N MET A 1 -13.21 -13.06 16.79
CA MET A 1 -14.15 -11.95 16.52
C MET A 1 -13.68 -10.77 17.34
N THR A 2 -12.70 -10.02 16.85
CA THR A 2 -12.33 -8.71 17.41
C THR A 2 -13.47 -7.74 17.10
N HIS A 3 -13.92 -7.00 18.10
CA HIS A 3 -15.01 -6.03 17.93
C HIS A 3 -14.54 -4.90 17.01
N PRO A 4 -15.34 -4.47 16.00
CA PRO A 4 -14.97 -3.40 15.07
C PRO A 4 -14.58 -2.09 15.78
N THR A 5 -15.13 -1.84 16.97
CA THR A 5 -14.82 -0.68 17.80
C THR A 5 -13.42 -0.72 18.43
N THR A 6 -12.92 -1.92 18.78
CA THR A 6 -11.58 -2.10 19.34
C THR A 6 -10.53 -1.77 18.28
N ASP A 7 -10.72 -2.29 17.07
CA ASP A 7 -9.81 -2.07 15.95
C ASP A 7 -9.80 -0.58 15.53
N ASP A 8 -10.96 0.10 15.46
CA ASP A 8 -11.01 1.56 15.21
C ASP A 8 -10.23 2.36 16.26
N SER A 9 -10.41 2.06 17.55
CA SER A 9 -9.68 2.78 18.61
C SER A 9 -8.17 2.59 18.51
N GLN A 10 -7.71 1.38 18.16
CA GLN A 10 -6.30 1.04 18.02
C GLN A 10 -5.67 1.73 16.81
N ILE A 11 -6.34 1.70 15.65
CA ILE A 11 -5.87 2.37 14.44
C ILE A 11 -5.80 3.88 14.67
N ARG A 12 -6.81 4.47 15.30
CA ARG A 12 -6.80 5.90 15.64
C ARG A 12 -5.66 6.28 16.57
N ALA A 13 -5.37 5.46 17.58
CA ALA A 13 -4.25 5.67 18.49
C ALA A 13 -2.89 5.58 17.76
N ALA A 14 -2.71 4.57 16.90
CA ALA A 14 -1.50 4.41 16.09
C ALA A 14 -1.30 5.60 15.12
N CYS A 15 -2.38 6.04 14.45
CA CYS A 15 -2.36 7.24 13.61
C CYS A 15 -2.00 8.51 14.40
N ALA A 16 -2.38 8.61 15.68
CA ALA A 16 -1.98 9.73 16.53
C ALA A 16 -0.49 9.67 16.88
N ALA A 17 0.00 8.48 17.25
CA ALA A 17 1.41 8.26 17.57
C ALA A 17 2.33 8.58 16.37
N PHE A 18 1.96 8.22 15.15
CA PHE A 18 2.74 8.55 13.95
C PHE A 18 2.88 10.06 13.70
N ARG A 19 1.92 10.87 14.13
CA ARG A 19 2.05 12.34 13.98
C ARG A 19 2.98 12.94 15.01
N GLU A 20 2.96 12.44 16.24
CA GLU A 20 3.83 12.92 17.31
C GLU A 20 5.27 12.45 17.09
N HIS A 21 5.44 11.21 16.63
CA HIS A 21 6.72 10.58 16.38
C HIS A 21 6.67 9.88 15.01
N PRO A 22 6.92 10.62 13.91
CA PRO A 22 6.97 10.05 12.57
C PRO A 22 7.96 8.88 12.53
N PRO A 23 7.50 7.66 12.24
CA PRO A 23 8.40 6.53 12.15
C PRO A 23 9.33 6.72 10.95
N ALA A 24 10.63 6.45 11.17
CA ALA A 24 11.63 6.45 10.11
C ALA A 24 11.49 5.19 9.25
N VAL A 25 10.42 5.12 8.45
CA VAL A 25 10.24 4.05 7.46
C VAL A 25 11.04 4.45 6.22
N VAL A 26 12.10 3.71 5.97
CA VAL A 26 12.88 3.85 4.73
C VAL A 26 12.14 3.08 3.63
N PRO A 27 11.78 3.72 2.51
CA PRO A 27 11.22 3.01 1.38
C PRO A 27 12.15 1.87 0.93
N PRO A 28 11.61 0.73 0.50
CA PRO A 28 12.43 -0.38 0.02
C PRO A 28 13.26 0.05 -1.20
N ASP A 29 14.49 -0.44 -1.27
CA ASP A 29 15.38 -0.16 -2.39
C ASP A 29 14.97 -0.92 -3.67
N ALA A 30 15.64 -0.58 -4.77
CA ALA A 30 15.38 -1.18 -6.07
C ALA A 30 15.58 -2.71 -6.07
N ALA A 31 16.51 -3.23 -5.28
CA ALA A 31 16.81 -4.66 -5.22
C ALA A 31 15.69 -5.41 -4.52
N ALA A 32 15.21 -4.91 -3.38
CA ALA A 32 14.08 -5.51 -2.66
C ALA A 32 12.80 -5.53 -3.51
N LEU A 33 12.50 -4.42 -4.19
CA LEU A 33 11.36 -4.34 -5.09
C LEU A 33 11.50 -5.27 -6.29
N ARG A 34 12.71 -5.39 -6.86
CA ARG A 34 12.99 -6.33 -7.96
C ARG A 34 12.69 -7.77 -7.55
N VAL A 35 13.20 -8.21 -6.41
CA VAL A 35 12.96 -9.58 -5.92
C VAL A 35 11.45 -9.85 -5.79
N GLY A 36 10.67 -8.89 -5.31
CA GLY A 36 9.21 -8.99 -5.26
C GLY A 36 8.55 -9.07 -6.65
N LEU A 37 8.96 -8.23 -7.59
CA LEU A 37 8.42 -8.22 -8.96
C LEU A 37 8.76 -9.51 -9.72
N ASP A 38 9.94 -10.07 -9.52
CA ASP A 38 10.38 -11.31 -10.17
C ASP A 38 9.55 -12.54 -9.72
N ARG A 39 8.84 -12.44 -8.58
CA ARG A 39 7.84 -13.45 -8.16
C ARG A 39 6.59 -13.44 -9.03
N ILE A 40 6.36 -12.36 -9.78
CA ILE A 40 5.19 -12.14 -10.63
C ILE A 40 5.57 -12.37 -12.10
N ALA A 41 6.64 -11.74 -12.57
CA ALA A 41 7.18 -11.93 -13.92
C ALA A 41 8.68 -11.65 -13.96
N GLU A 42 9.43 -12.51 -14.66
CA GLU A 42 10.90 -12.41 -14.79
C GLU A 42 11.35 -11.19 -15.63
N THR A 43 10.49 -10.67 -16.52
CA THR A 43 10.82 -9.54 -17.39
C THR A 43 9.60 -8.62 -17.61
N GLY A 44 9.84 -7.42 -18.18
CA GLY A 44 8.76 -6.51 -18.60
C GLY A 44 8.20 -5.59 -17.52
N LEU A 45 8.78 -5.61 -16.31
CA LEU A 45 8.34 -4.78 -15.17
C LEU A 45 9.30 -3.65 -14.80
N ASP A 46 10.31 -3.37 -15.64
CA ASP A 46 11.30 -2.31 -15.36
C ASP A 46 10.66 -0.92 -15.25
N THR A 47 9.67 -0.63 -16.09
CA THR A 47 8.93 0.63 -16.04
C THR A 47 8.07 0.76 -14.78
N VAL A 48 7.58 -0.37 -14.24
CA VAL A 48 6.86 -0.40 -12.96
C VAL A 48 7.83 -0.17 -11.81
N LEU A 49 8.99 -0.85 -11.81
CA LEU A 49 10.02 -0.63 -10.81
C LEU A 49 10.44 0.84 -10.75
N GLN A 50 10.75 1.44 -11.90
CA GLN A 50 11.17 2.85 -11.94
C GLN A 50 10.08 3.76 -11.39
N ARG A 51 8.81 3.56 -11.77
CA ARG A 51 7.68 4.34 -11.23
C ARG A 51 7.51 4.20 -9.72
N LEU A 52 7.69 3.00 -9.18
CA LEU A 52 7.61 2.77 -7.73
C LEU A 52 8.72 3.49 -6.96
N LEU A 53 9.91 3.59 -7.55
CA LEU A 53 11.05 4.33 -6.98
C LEU A 53 10.83 5.84 -7.07
N ASP A 54 10.36 6.35 -8.21
CA ASP A 54 10.14 7.78 -8.42
C ASP A 54 9.01 8.33 -7.52
N ASP A 55 8.00 7.51 -7.22
CA ASP A 55 6.89 7.86 -6.33
C ASP A 55 7.23 7.73 -4.83
N ALA A 56 8.43 7.29 -4.48
CA ALA A 56 8.86 7.04 -3.10
C ALA A 56 9.93 8.04 -2.61
N PRO A 57 9.59 9.34 -2.42
CA PRO A 57 10.52 10.24 -1.76
C PRO A 57 10.78 9.75 -0.32
N GLN A 58 12.03 9.91 0.13
CA GLN A 58 12.46 9.48 1.47
C GLN A 58 11.55 10.07 2.56
N GLY A 59 11.02 9.20 3.45
CA GLY A 59 10.21 9.62 4.60
C GLY A 59 8.78 10.03 4.25
N SER A 60 8.14 9.38 3.27
CA SER A 60 6.75 9.69 2.92
C SER A 60 5.82 9.44 4.13
N PRO A 61 4.92 10.38 4.49
CA PRO A 61 3.98 10.22 5.62
C PRO A 61 3.04 9.02 5.45
N THR A 62 3.01 8.44 4.25
CA THR A 62 2.15 7.33 3.89
C THR A 62 2.75 5.94 4.11
N ASP A 63 4.07 5.79 4.24
CA ASP A 63 4.70 4.46 4.28
C ASP A 63 4.33 3.69 5.55
N ALA A 64 4.39 4.36 6.70
CA ALA A 64 3.95 3.76 7.96
C ALA A 64 2.44 3.52 8.02
N LEU A 65 1.66 4.45 7.46
CA LEU A 65 0.22 4.30 7.39
C LEU A 65 -0.18 3.13 6.48
N ALA A 66 0.56 2.89 5.40
CA ALA A 66 0.33 1.77 4.50
C ALA A 66 0.55 0.41 5.21
N ALA A 67 1.62 0.27 5.99
CA ALA A 67 1.88 -0.93 6.77
C ALA A 67 0.82 -1.14 7.88
N LEU A 68 0.33 -0.05 8.48
CA LEU A 68 -0.73 -0.09 9.50
C LEU A 68 -2.09 -0.51 8.92
N LEU A 69 -2.48 0.09 7.78
CA LEU A 69 -3.80 -0.13 7.19
C LEU A 69 -3.87 -1.39 6.34
N ARG A 70 -2.75 -1.85 5.77
CA ARG A 70 -2.73 -3.04 4.90
C ARG A 70 -1.65 -4.03 5.33
N PRO A 71 -1.69 -4.53 6.58
CA PRO A 71 -0.77 -5.58 7.00
C PRO A 71 -1.05 -6.88 6.23
N PRO A 72 -0.07 -7.78 6.10
CA PRO A 72 -0.26 -9.08 5.45
C PRO A 72 -1.19 -10.03 6.23
N SER A 73 -1.44 -9.76 7.51
CA SER A 73 -2.20 -10.63 8.41
C SER A 73 -3.69 -10.31 8.49
N GLN A 74 -4.11 -9.12 8.04
CA GLN A 74 -5.47 -8.61 8.20
C GLN A 74 -5.91 -7.83 6.98
N SER A 75 -7.21 -7.77 6.75
CA SER A 75 -7.84 -6.91 5.75
C SER A 75 -9.09 -6.27 6.32
N TRP A 76 -9.40 -5.08 5.83
CA TRP A 76 -10.56 -4.29 6.24
C TRP A 76 -11.51 -4.10 5.07
N ASP A 77 -12.74 -3.67 5.36
CA ASP A 77 -13.58 -3.12 4.30
C ASP A 77 -12.99 -1.78 3.85
N GLU A 78 -12.86 -1.58 2.54
CA GLU A 78 -12.21 -0.40 1.97
C GLU A 78 -12.76 0.95 2.45
N PRO A 79 -14.09 1.14 2.62
CA PRO A 79 -14.61 2.38 3.19
C PRO A 79 -14.01 2.73 4.56
N GLN A 80 -13.69 1.71 5.37
CA GLN A 80 -13.06 1.90 6.68
C GLN A 80 -11.59 2.30 6.55
N GLU A 81 -10.84 1.70 5.62
CA GLU A 81 -9.45 2.12 5.31
C GLU A 81 -9.41 3.60 4.89
N ILE A 82 -10.34 3.99 4.00
CA ILE A 82 -10.45 5.36 3.50
C ILE A 82 -10.81 6.33 4.62
N ASP A 83 -11.75 5.96 5.51
CA ASP A 83 -12.14 6.78 6.65
C ASP A 83 -10.95 7.04 7.62
N TRP A 84 -10.14 6.02 7.91
CA TRP A 84 -8.93 6.23 8.71
C TRP A 84 -7.88 7.07 7.97
N ALA A 85 -7.68 6.83 6.67
CA ALA A 85 -6.73 7.57 5.87
C ALA A 85 -7.11 9.06 5.74
N VAL A 86 -8.39 9.39 5.56
CA VAL A 86 -8.84 10.79 5.45
C VAL A 86 -8.67 11.54 6.76
N ARG A 87 -8.93 10.90 7.91
CA ARG A 87 -8.68 11.51 9.23
C ARG A 87 -7.20 11.75 9.47
N HIS A 88 -6.35 10.79 9.11
CA HIS A 88 -4.91 10.96 9.20
C HIS A 88 -4.43 12.10 8.29
N TRP A 89 -4.93 12.16 7.05
CA TRP A 89 -4.63 13.22 6.09
C TRP A 89 -5.03 14.59 6.62
N GLN A 90 -6.25 14.76 7.11
CA GLN A 90 -6.73 16.03 7.68
C GLN A 90 -5.87 16.48 8.85
N ALA A 91 -5.52 15.58 9.77
CA ALA A 91 -4.69 15.89 10.93
C ALA A 91 -3.24 16.23 10.53
N SER A 92 -2.66 15.48 9.59
CA SER A 92 -1.30 15.72 9.09
C SER A 92 -1.20 17.03 8.31
N ARG A 93 -2.22 17.34 7.51
CA ARG A 93 -2.37 18.60 6.79
C ARG A 93 -2.45 19.78 7.77
N ALA A 94 -3.29 19.68 8.79
CA ALA A 94 -3.44 20.72 9.80
C ALA A 94 -2.13 20.95 10.60
N ALA A 95 -1.32 19.92 10.76
CA ALA A 95 -0.01 19.98 11.41
C ALA A 95 1.14 20.41 10.48
N GLY A 96 0.89 20.66 9.19
CA GLY A 96 1.93 21.05 8.23
C GLY A 96 2.92 19.92 7.88
N LEU A 97 2.51 18.67 8.04
CA LEU A 97 3.37 17.48 7.83
C LEU A 97 3.32 16.93 6.39
N LEU A 98 2.55 17.57 5.52
CA LEU A 98 2.34 17.13 4.13
C LEU A 98 2.97 18.12 3.16
N GLN A 99 3.51 17.60 2.06
CA GLN A 99 3.91 18.41 0.90
C GLN A 99 2.70 19.06 0.24
N ASP A 100 2.89 20.16 -0.50
CA ASP A 100 1.80 20.99 -1.03
C ASP A 100 0.80 20.21 -1.89
N ASP A 101 1.27 19.29 -2.73
CA ASP A 101 0.45 18.42 -3.57
C ASP A 101 -0.39 17.45 -2.73
N LEU A 102 0.25 16.77 -1.76
CA LEU A 102 -0.42 15.84 -0.85
C LEU A 102 -1.39 16.56 0.10
N ALA A 103 -1.11 17.81 0.47
CA ALA A 103 -1.96 18.63 1.32
C ALA A 103 -3.19 19.16 0.58
N ALA A 104 -3.08 19.39 -0.74
CA ALA A 104 -4.13 19.96 -1.57
C ALA A 104 -5.20 18.93 -1.97
N ASP A 105 -4.82 17.68 -2.19
CA ASP A 105 -5.70 16.64 -2.71
C ASP A 105 -5.59 15.31 -1.94
N PHE A 106 -6.71 14.89 -1.33
CA PHE A 106 -6.79 13.59 -0.66
C PHE A 106 -6.66 12.42 -1.64
N GLY A 107 -7.11 12.56 -2.90
CA GLY A 107 -6.98 11.53 -3.92
C GLY A 107 -5.51 11.22 -4.23
N GLU A 108 -4.68 12.26 -4.27
CA GLU A 108 -3.23 12.13 -4.46
C GLU A 108 -2.55 11.54 -3.22
N TYR A 109 -2.95 11.96 -2.03
CA TYR A 109 -2.52 11.34 -0.77
C TYR A 109 -2.87 9.84 -0.70
N TRP A 110 -4.09 9.48 -1.06
CA TRP A 110 -4.56 8.10 -1.10
C TRP A 110 -3.80 7.28 -2.14
N ARG A 111 -3.56 7.84 -3.33
CA ARG A 111 -2.72 7.20 -4.36
C ARG A 111 -1.32 6.90 -3.83
N ARG A 112 -0.68 7.87 -3.19
CA ARG A 112 0.64 7.69 -2.59
C ARG A 112 0.64 6.60 -1.52
N LEU A 113 -0.40 6.52 -0.70
CA LEU A 113 -0.59 5.46 0.29
C LEU A 113 -0.72 4.08 -0.35
N GLU A 114 -1.50 3.93 -1.41
CA GLU A 114 -1.64 2.63 -2.07
C GLU A 114 -0.35 2.17 -2.74
N TRP A 115 0.41 3.10 -3.31
CA TRP A 115 1.72 2.79 -3.90
C TRP A 115 2.77 2.46 -2.83
N SER A 116 2.67 3.10 -1.65
CA SER A 116 3.44 2.73 -0.45
C SER A 116 3.13 1.31 0.00
N ALA A 117 1.84 0.95 0.07
CA ALA A 117 1.41 -0.40 0.40
C ALA A 117 1.91 -1.42 -0.63
N LEU A 118 1.85 -1.09 -1.93
CA LEU A 118 2.37 -1.95 -3.00
C LEU A 118 3.87 -2.21 -2.84
N ARG A 119 4.68 -1.19 -2.56
CA ARG A 119 6.12 -1.36 -2.28
C ARG A 119 6.37 -2.28 -1.09
N TYR A 120 5.62 -2.08 0.00
CA TYR A 120 5.69 -2.92 1.19
C TYR A 120 5.31 -4.38 0.88
N HIS A 121 4.22 -4.61 0.14
CA HIS A 121 3.75 -5.94 -0.21
C HIS A 121 4.70 -6.68 -1.16
N LEU A 122 5.27 -5.98 -2.15
CA LEU A 122 6.30 -6.56 -3.03
C LEU A 122 7.53 -6.97 -2.24
N THR A 123 7.95 -6.15 -1.28
CA THR A 123 9.10 -6.47 -0.41
C THR A 123 8.83 -7.74 0.41
N LEU A 124 7.66 -7.84 1.04
CA LEU A 124 7.27 -9.04 1.80
C LEU A 124 7.13 -10.28 0.90
N LEU A 125 6.62 -10.09 -0.32
CA LEU A 125 6.47 -11.17 -1.29
C LEU A 125 7.85 -11.71 -1.71
N GLY A 126 8.82 -10.83 -1.94
CA GLY A 126 10.20 -11.21 -2.22
C GLY A 126 10.88 -11.93 -1.05
N GLN A 127 10.49 -11.59 0.18
CA GLN A 127 10.93 -12.25 1.42
C GLN A 127 10.21 -13.56 1.74
N ARG A 128 9.29 -14.02 0.86
CA ARG A 128 8.51 -15.25 1.05
C ARG A 128 7.69 -15.27 2.34
N HIS A 129 7.05 -14.15 2.64
CA HIS A 129 6.11 -14.06 3.77
C HIS A 129 5.03 -15.15 3.69
N ALA A 130 4.62 -15.71 4.84
CA ALA A 130 3.69 -16.86 4.88
C ALA A 130 2.34 -16.58 4.17
N ASP A 131 1.83 -15.37 4.30
CA ASP A 131 0.56 -14.93 3.68
C ASP A 131 0.71 -14.47 2.20
N GLU A 132 1.46 -15.20 1.36
CA GLU A 132 1.69 -14.81 -0.06
C GLU A 132 0.37 -14.55 -0.81
N ARG A 133 -0.69 -15.35 -0.57
CA ARG A 133 -2.00 -15.17 -1.24
C ARG A 133 -2.65 -13.82 -0.91
N ARG A 134 -2.54 -13.34 0.33
CA ARG A 134 -3.09 -12.03 0.71
C ARG A 134 -2.30 -10.89 0.10
N LEU A 135 -0.96 -11.02 0.08
CA LEU A 135 -0.09 -10.06 -0.58
C LEU A 135 -0.42 -9.93 -2.07
N MET A 136 -0.58 -11.06 -2.78
CA MET A 136 -0.97 -11.07 -4.20
C MET A 136 -2.30 -10.35 -4.43
N ALA A 137 -3.30 -10.60 -3.58
CA ALA A 137 -4.60 -9.92 -3.68
C ALA A 137 -4.50 -8.39 -3.50
N TYR A 138 -3.69 -7.92 -2.55
CA TYR A 138 -3.44 -6.48 -2.39
C TYR A 138 -2.73 -5.86 -3.60
N ILE A 139 -1.74 -6.58 -4.15
CA ILE A 139 -1.01 -6.19 -5.35
C ILE A 139 -1.97 -6.08 -6.54
N VAL A 140 -2.84 -7.08 -6.76
CA VAL A 140 -3.87 -7.05 -7.83
C VAL A 140 -4.81 -5.86 -7.67
N LYS A 141 -5.32 -5.63 -6.45
CA LYS A 141 -6.24 -4.53 -6.17
C LYS A 141 -5.63 -3.18 -6.54
N THR A 142 -4.38 -2.95 -6.13
CA THR A 142 -3.66 -1.69 -6.40
C THR A 142 -3.30 -1.56 -7.89
N ALA A 143 -2.75 -2.62 -8.49
CA ALA A 143 -2.37 -2.63 -9.90
C ALA A 143 -3.56 -2.42 -10.86
N SER A 144 -4.75 -2.88 -10.46
CA SER A 144 -5.97 -2.73 -11.26
C SER A 144 -6.56 -1.32 -11.25
N ARG A 145 -6.18 -0.48 -10.28
CA ARG A 145 -6.71 0.89 -10.12
C ARG A 145 -5.95 1.93 -10.92
N TYR A 146 -4.64 1.75 -11.09
CA TYR A 146 -3.77 2.80 -11.63
C TYR A 146 -3.25 2.44 -13.01
N VAL A 147 -3.53 3.31 -13.99
CA VAL A 147 -3.02 3.18 -15.37
C VAL A 147 -1.49 3.05 -15.40
N GLY A 148 -0.79 3.75 -14.50
CA GLY A 148 0.67 3.66 -14.35
C GLY A 148 1.18 2.25 -14.00
N LEU A 149 0.33 1.38 -13.49
CA LEU A 149 0.63 0.00 -13.10
C LEU A 149 0.10 -1.04 -14.11
N GLY A 150 -0.33 -0.61 -15.30
CA GLY A 150 -0.87 -1.49 -16.34
C GLY A 150 0.00 -2.71 -16.68
N PRO A 151 1.33 -2.60 -16.83
CA PRO A 151 2.20 -3.76 -17.05
C PRO A 151 2.14 -4.78 -15.90
N LEU A 152 2.11 -4.31 -14.65
CA LEU A 152 1.98 -5.17 -13.48
C LEU A 152 0.63 -5.89 -13.44
N LYS A 153 -0.47 -5.17 -13.73
CA LYS A 153 -1.80 -5.78 -13.83
C LYS A 153 -1.80 -6.92 -14.85
N ARG A 154 -1.28 -6.68 -16.06
CA ARG A 154 -1.24 -7.66 -17.14
C ARG A 154 -0.40 -8.89 -16.79
N ALA A 155 0.75 -8.68 -16.14
CA ALA A 155 1.59 -9.77 -15.66
C ALA A 155 0.87 -10.63 -14.61
N MET A 156 0.20 -9.98 -13.64
CA MET A 156 -0.60 -10.67 -12.64
C MET A 156 -1.76 -11.46 -13.27
N GLU A 157 -2.47 -10.88 -14.22
CA GLU A 157 -3.60 -11.52 -14.91
C GLU A 157 -3.17 -12.73 -15.74
N ALA A 158 -2.01 -12.64 -16.39
CA ALA A 158 -1.45 -13.75 -17.15
C ALA A 158 -0.96 -14.90 -16.26
N ARG A 159 -0.41 -14.59 -15.08
CA ARG A 159 0.23 -15.58 -14.19
C ARG A 159 -0.70 -16.16 -13.13
N PHE A 160 -1.63 -15.34 -12.64
CA PHE A 160 -2.54 -15.61 -11.52
C PHE A 160 -3.97 -15.15 -11.84
N PRO A 161 -4.62 -15.74 -12.86
CA PRO A 161 -5.96 -15.33 -13.30
C PRO A 161 -7.02 -15.47 -12.19
N GLU A 162 -6.81 -16.32 -11.18
CA GLU A 162 -7.73 -16.55 -10.07
C GLU A 162 -8.03 -15.31 -9.22
N PHE A 163 -7.15 -14.30 -9.25
CA PHE A 163 -7.36 -13.02 -8.55
C PHE A 163 -8.19 -12.01 -9.35
N PHE A 164 -8.52 -12.32 -10.61
CA PHE A 164 -9.29 -11.46 -11.52
C PHE A 164 -10.70 -11.99 -11.79
N GLU A 165 -11.07 -13.13 -11.19
CA GLU A 165 -12.40 -13.69 -11.30
C GLU A 165 -13.44 -12.86 -10.53
N LEU A 166 -14.64 -12.75 -11.10
CA LEU A 166 -15.78 -12.09 -10.47
C LEU A 166 -16.10 -12.74 -9.12
N GLY A 167 -16.09 -11.95 -8.05
CA GLY A 167 -16.40 -12.40 -6.70
C GLY A 167 -15.19 -12.79 -5.85
N PHE A 168 -13.95 -12.61 -6.34
CA PHE A 168 -12.76 -12.77 -5.51
C PHE A 168 -12.85 -11.85 -4.27
N SER A 169 -12.76 -12.46 -3.09
CA SER A 169 -12.75 -11.77 -1.81
C SER A 169 -11.73 -12.42 -0.89
N LEU A 170 -11.08 -11.60 -0.07
CA LEU A 170 -10.15 -12.03 0.98
C LEU A 170 -10.85 -12.39 2.30
N ARG A 171 -12.20 -12.32 2.33
CA ARG A 171 -13.03 -12.68 3.49
C ARG A 171 -13.09 -14.18 3.73
#